data_AF-A0A964EYE0-F1
#
_entry.id   AF-A0A964EYE0-F1
#
_cell.length_a   1.000
_cell.length_b   1.000
_cell.length_c   1.000
_cell.angle_alpha   90.00
_cell.angle_beta   90.00
_cell.angle_gamma   90.00
#
_symmetry.space_group_name_H-M   'P 1'
#
loop_
_entity.id
_entity.type
_entity.pdbx_description
1 polymer ?
#
loop_
_entity_poly.entity_id
_entity_poly.type
_entity_poly.pdbx_seq_one_letter_code
_entity_poly.pdbx_strand_id
1 'polypeptide(L)'
;MSRDAPPALEPLPRSLEDRRRLVAERGLELRLLLDEAFTAFCDRRDLHPYGFRGEDPITEAVEWAIDFFASERFQPEKQPVKTLRLFTCVDNWLHLKVGQQAHGARKGWRAADLEPETLAASAVSHLRRAQDVALAETRARLGHTLGVLKARTCAGVVLLWLEGSQRLRAKVFDWDEPVEVRDDGDSKKTRSFRRHDALFRYLCLFIGIVDDASAEDAHRAVVRTSFSPCEDRPPYRVLEATPGTARKLQGLRKRGIRDLLERALDAAEADAVTPEEHLTRLLLRHGLNPTTAHALKLQDEPLLTRLSALPPPEVRR
;
A
#
# COMPACT_ATOMS: atom_id res chain seq x y z
N MET A 1 13.10 36.55 -3.67
CA MET A 1 12.43 36.00 -4.88
C MET A 1 13.43 35.10 -5.58
N SER A 2 13.51 33.83 -5.16
CA SER A 2 14.36 32.84 -5.82
C SER A 2 13.61 32.35 -7.06
N ARG A 3 14.17 32.59 -8.24
CA ARG A 3 13.73 31.90 -9.46
C ARG A 3 14.31 30.50 -9.34
N ASP A 4 13.49 29.56 -8.89
CA ASP A 4 13.85 28.15 -8.94
C ASP A 4 14.17 27.82 -10.40
N ALA A 5 15.42 27.39 -10.63
CA ALA A 5 15.81 26.86 -11.92
C ALA A 5 14.87 25.69 -12.24
N PRO A 6 14.34 25.59 -13.47
CA PRO A 6 13.44 24.50 -13.82
C PRO A 6 14.11 23.17 -13.51
N PRO A 7 13.40 22.21 -12.89
CA PRO A 7 13.96 20.91 -12.58
C PRO A 7 14.53 20.30 -13.86
N ALA A 8 15.78 19.85 -13.81
CA ALA A 8 16.45 19.21 -14.94
C ALA A 8 15.56 18.06 -15.45
N LEU A 9 15.11 18.18 -16.70
CA LEU A 9 14.16 17.24 -17.29
C LEU A 9 14.82 15.87 -17.42
N GLU A 10 14.33 14.92 -16.65
CA GLU A 10 14.88 13.58 -16.55
C GLU A 10 14.87 12.85 -17.91
N PRO A 11 15.99 12.23 -18.32
CA PRO A 11 16.09 11.55 -19.60
C PRO A 11 15.22 10.29 -19.64
N LEU A 12 14.76 9.90 -20.83
CA LEU A 12 14.03 8.65 -21.02
C LEU A 12 14.95 7.45 -20.78
N PRO A 13 14.49 6.44 -20.02
CA PRO A 13 15.22 5.19 -19.89
C PRO A 13 15.34 4.47 -21.23
N ARG A 14 16.54 3.94 -21.50
CA ARG A 14 16.84 3.27 -22.79
C ARG A 14 16.46 1.80 -22.80
N SER A 15 16.66 1.09 -21.68
CA SER A 15 16.37 -0.33 -21.58
C SER A 15 14.87 -0.59 -21.37
N LEU A 16 14.40 -1.80 -21.71
CA LEU A 16 13.02 -2.21 -21.43
C LEU A 16 12.77 -2.35 -19.91
N GLU A 17 13.73 -2.91 -19.19
CA GLU A 17 13.65 -3.13 -17.75
C GLU A 17 13.51 -1.80 -17.00
N ASP A 18 14.31 -0.79 -17.36
CA ASP A 18 14.23 0.53 -16.73
C ASP A 18 12.90 1.22 -17.03
N ARG A 19 12.35 1.07 -18.23
CA ARG A 19 11.04 1.63 -18.57
C ARG A 19 9.92 0.97 -17.78
N ARG A 20 9.96 -0.37 -17.62
CA ARG A 20 9.00 -1.10 -16.79
C ARG A 20 9.11 -0.72 -15.32
N ARG A 21 10.33 -0.59 -14.79
CA ARG A 21 10.59 -0.10 -13.44
C ARG A 21 10.04 1.32 -13.26
N LEU A 22 10.29 2.23 -14.21
CA LEU A 22 9.77 3.58 -14.17
C LEU A 22 8.23 3.60 -14.14
N VAL A 23 7.56 2.76 -14.94
CA VAL A 23 6.09 2.63 -14.90
C VAL A 23 5.61 2.02 -13.58
N ALA A 24 6.33 1.07 -12.98
CA ALA A 24 5.96 0.51 -11.68
C ALA A 24 6.10 1.54 -10.55
N GLU A 25 7.16 2.35 -10.57
CA GLU A 25 7.47 3.32 -9.51
C GLU A 25 6.69 4.63 -9.67
N ARG A 26 6.50 5.09 -10.91
CA ARG A 26 5.93 6.41 -11.25
C ARG A 26 4.76 6.35 -12.22
N GLY A 27 4.18 5.18 -12.45
CA GLY A 27 3.10 5.00 -13.43
C GLY A 27 1.88 5.88 -13.18
N LEU A 28 1.56 6.18 -11.93
CA LEU A 28 0.45 7.08 -11.57
C LEU A 28 0.75 8.53 -12.00
N GLU A 29 2.00 8.97 -11.87
CA GLU A 29 2.45 10.28 -12.36
C GLU A 29 2.40 10.35 -13.89
N LEU A 30 2.90 9.33 -14.56
CA LEU A 30 2.89 9.26 -16.02
C LEU A 30 1.47 9.26 -16.59
N ARG A 31 0.55 8.51 -15.94
CA ARG A 31 -0.87 8.49 -16.31
C ARG A 31 -1.52 9.84 -16.17
N LEU A 32 -1.29 10.56 -15.06
CA LEU A 32 -1.84 11.90 -14.87
C LEU A 32 -1.32 12.90 -15.89
N LEU A 33 -0.02 12.85 -16.22
CA LEU A 33 0.54 13.70 -17.28
C LEU A 33 -0.11 13.44 -18.65
N LEU A 34 -0.33 12.16 -18.98
CA LEU A 34 -1.01 11.78 -20.21
C LEU A 34 -2.49 12.20 -20.17
N ASP A 35 -3.18 11.98 -19.05
CA ASP A 35 -4.59 12.28 -18.87
C ASP A 35 -4.87 13.77 -19.02
N GLU A 36 -4.10 14.64 -18.35
CA GLU A 36 -4.20 16.09 -18.50
C GLU A 36 -3.91 16.51 -19.96
N ALA A 37 -2.89 15.91 -20.59
CA ALA A 37 -2.50 16.25 -21.95
C ALA A 37 -3.56 15.81 -22.98
N PHE A 38 -4.13 14.60 -22.84
CA PHE A 38 -5.19 14.09 -23.68
C PHE A 38 -6.51 14.84 -23.46
N THR A 39 -6.84 15.19 -22.22
CA THR A 39 -7.99 16.05 -21.89
C THR A 39 -7.88 17.40 -22.60
N ALA A 40 -6.73 18.08 -22.47
CA ALA A 40 -6.50 19.35 -23.16
C ALA A 40 -6.50 19.23 -24.69
N PHE A 41 -6.08 18.08 -25.23
CA PHE A 41 -6.22 17.79 -26.67
C PHE A 41 -7.70 17.63 -27.07
N CYS A 42 -8.48 16.91 -26.26
CA CYS A 42 -9.90 16.64 -26.48
C CYS A 42 -10.77 17.89 -26.41
N ASP A 43 -10.34 18.94 -25.69
CA ASP A 43 -11.00 20.25 -25.71
C ASP A 43 -11.07 20.86 -27.12
N ARG A 44 -10.22 20.42 -28.05
CA ARG A 44 -10.09 20.99 -29.40
C ARG A 44 -10.24 19.96 -30.53
N ARG A 45 -10.07 18.67 -30.26
CA ARG A 45 -9.96 17.59 -31.27
C ARG A 45 -10.57 16.29 -30.75
N ASP A 46 -10.79 15.32 -31.64
CA ASP A 46 -11.35 14.01 -31.28
C ASP A 46 -10.29 12.90 -31.35
N LEU A 47 -10.37 11.92 -30.45
CA LEU A 47 -9.52 10.73 -30.40
C LEU A 47 -10.05 9.57 -31.27
N HIS A 48 -11.33 9.58 -31.67
CA HIS A 48 -11.93 8.54 -32.52
C HIS A 48 -11.18 8.26 -33.84
N PRO A 49 -10.62 9.26 -34.56
CA PRO A 49 -9.82 9.03 -35.76
C PRO A 49 -8.56 8.20 -35.53
N TYR A 50 -8.08 8.14 -34.29
CA TYR A 50 -6.87 7.41 -33.89
C TYR A 50 -7.19 6.03 -33.30
N GLY A 51 -8.48 5.64 -33.30
CA GLY A 51 -8.93 4.31 -32.91
C GLY A 51 -9.34 4.16 -31.45
N PHE A 52 -9.37 5.25 -30.66
CA PHE A 52 -9.91 5.24 -29.29
C PHE A 52 -11.41 5.56 -29.34
N ARG A 53 -12.25 4.56 -29.03
CA ARG A 53 -13.71 4.63 -29.22
C ARG A 53 -14.49 4.03 -28.05
N GLY A 54 -13.81 3.73 -26.94
CA GLY A 54 -14.45 3.23 -25.73
C GLY A 54 -15.37 4.24 -25.06
N GLU A 55 -15.98 3.82 -23.94
CA GLU A 55 -16.81 4.69 -23.10
C GLU A 55 -15.99 5.85 -22.48
N ASP A 56 -14.69 5.62 -22.27
CA ASP A 56 -13.70 6.64 -21.88
C ASP A 56 -12.48 6.59 -22.82
N PRO A 57 -12.52 7.33 -23.94
CA PRO A 57 -11.43 7.37 -24.91
C PRO A 57 -10.11 7.96 -24.37
N ILE A 58 -10.17 8.78 -23.31
CA ILE A 58 -8.98 9.39 -22.70
C ILE A 58 -8.25 8.33 -21.90
N THR A 59 -8.93 7.63 -20.99
CA THR A 59 -8.35 6.52 -20.23
C THR A 59 -7.81 5.43 -21.16
N GLU A 60 -8.54 5.11 -22.23
CA GLU A 60 -8.07 4.15 -23.26
C GLU A 60 -6.73 4.59 -23.90
N ALA A 61 -6.59 5.88 -24.22
CA ALA A 61 -5.38 6.44 -24.80
C ALA A 61 -4.21 6.50 -23.82
N VAL A 62 -4.49 6.83 -22.55
CA VAL A 62 -3.53 6.85 -21.45
C VAL A 62 -2.93 5.46 -21.24
N GLU A 63 -3.77 4.44 -21.03
CA GLU A 63 -3.29 3.07 -20.81
C GLU A 63 -2.54 2.52 -22.02
N TRP A 64 -3.03 2.79 -23.23
CA TRP A 64 -2.31 2.42 -24.44
C TRP A 64 -0.90 3.04 -24.50
N ALA A 65 -0.75 4.32 -24.15
CA ALA A 65 0.55 5.00 -24.18
C ALA A 65 1.51 4.42 -23.13
N ILE A 66 1.02 4.12 -21.91
CA ILE A 66 1.80 3.48 -20.85
C ILE A 66 2.26 2.07 -21.27
N ASP A 67 1.35 1.26 -21.79
CA ASP A 67 1.66 -0.10 -22.24
C ASP A 67 2.64 -0.10 -23.41
N PHE A 68 2.43 0.81 -24.39
CA PHE A 68 3.33 0.96 -25.52
C PHE A 68 4.73 1.38 -25.03
N PHE A 69 4.81 2.35 -24.12
CA PHE A 69 6.06 2.78 -23.51
C PHE A 69 6.78 1.66 -22.75
N ALA A 70 6.06 0.76 -22.09
CA ALA A 70 6.62 -0.40 -21.37
C ALA A 70 6.88 -1.63 -22.26
N SER A 71 6.74 -1.50 -23.59
CA SER A 71 6.89 -2.59 -24.56
C SER A 71 8.23 -2.57 -25.31
N GLU A 72 8.61 -3.71 -25.90
CA GLU A 72 9.76 -3.81 -26.80
C GLU A 72 9.60 -2.98 -28.08
N ARG A 73 8.35 -2.64 -28.45
CA ARG A 73 8.05 -1.90 -29.69
C ARG A 73 8.41 -0.43 -29.59
N PHE A 74 8.39 0.14 -28.39
CA PHE A 74 8.79 1.52 -28.17
C PHE A 74 10.31 1.67 -28.24
N GLN A 75 10.76 2.62 -29.06
CA GLN A 75 12.17 2.88 -29.33
C GLN A 75 12.52 4.29 -28.84
N PRO A 76 13.12 4.44 -27.64
CA PRO A 76 13.46 5.74 -27.05
C PRO A 76 14.36 6.57 -27.97
N GLU A 77 15.28 5.90 -28.67
CA GLU A 77 16.25 6.50 -29.59
C GLU A 77 15.58 7.15 -30.83
N LYS A 78 14.35 6.77 -31.16
CA LYS A 78 13.59 7.36 -32.28
C LYS A 78 12.62 8.46 -31.88
N GLN A 79 12.47 8.73 -30.58
CA GLN A 79 11.55 9.77 -30.13
C GLN A 79 12.13 11.17 -30.36
N PRO A 80 11.33 12.14 -30.80
CA PRO A 80 11.79 13.53 -30.95
C PRO A 80 12.07 14.19 -29.61
N VAL A 81 11.42 13.72 -28.54
CA VAL A 81 11.64 14.17 -27.16
C VAL A 81 12.34 13.05 -26.39
N LYS A 82 13.50 13.37 -25.80
CA LYS A 82 14.38 12.42 -25.08
C LYS A 82 14.22 12.45 -23.57
N THR A 83 13.21 13.13 -23.06
CA THR A 83 12.94 13.28 -21.62
C THR A 83 11.51 12.87 -21.30
N LEU A 84 11.15 12.83 -20.01
CA LEU A 84 9.78 12.57 -19.56
C LEU A 84 8.73 13.56 -20.11
N ARG A 85 9.15 14.67 -20.73
CA ARG A 85 8.26 15.54 -21.53
C ARG A 85 7.52 14.81 -22.63
N LEU A 86 7.98 13.64 -23.04
CA LEU A 86 7.27 12.80 -24.00
C LEU A 86 5.81 12.56 -23.58
N PHE A 87 5.54 12.41 -22.28
CA PHE A 87 4.20 12.12 -21.75
C PHE A 87 3.22 13.30 -21.86
N THR A 88 3.68 14.49 -22.21
CA THR A 88 2.81 15.64 -22.53
C THR A 88 2.67 15.87 -24.04
N CYS A 89 3.29 15.05 -24.88
CA CYS A 89 3.29 15.19 -26.34
C CYS A 89 2.24 14.29 -27.01
N VAL A 90 0.95 14.62 -26.85
CA VAL A 90 -0.18 13.83 -27.39
C VAL A 90 -0.02 13.48 -28.87
N ASP A 91 0.32 14.45 -29.73
CA ASP A 91 0.50 14.20 -31.16
C ASP A 91 1.55 13.12 -31.46
N ASN A 92 2.60 13.01 -30.63
CA ASN A 92 3.60 11.97 -30.77
C ASN A 92 3.02 10.59 -30.45
N TRP A 93 2.26 10.46 -29.37
CA TRP A 93 1.58 9.22 -28.99
C TRP A 93 0.57 8.80 -30.05
N LEU A 94 -0.26 9.72 -30.51
CA LEU A 94 -1.24 9.46 -31.56
C LEU A 94 -0.57 9.01 -32.87
N HIS A 95 0.56 9.64 -33.25
CA HIS A 95 1.33 9.22 -34.42
C HIS A 95 1.93 7.81 -34.26
N LEU A 96 2.42 7.47 -33.06
CA LEU A 96 2.92 6.13 -32.76
C LEU A 96 1.79 5.07 -32.82
N LYS A 97 0.56 5.43 -32.44
CA LYS A 97 -0.62 4.54 -32.49
C LYS A 97 -1.00 4.17 -33.91
N VAL A 98 -1.15 5.15 -34.80
CA VAL A 98 -1.68 4.94 -36.16
C VAL A 98 -0.58 4.53 -37.17
N GLY A 99 0.69 4.65 -36.80
CA GLY A 99 1.81 4.38 -37.67
C GLY A 99 1.95 5.42 -38.80
N GLN A 100 3.12 5.47 -39.44
CA GLN A 100 3.46 6.47 -40.45
C GLN A 100 2.54 6.50 -41.69
N GLN A 101 1.55 5.63 -41.85
CA GLN A 101 0.72 5.53 -43.06
C GLN A 101 -0.28 6.69 -43.27
N ALA A 102 -0.42 7.63 -42.32
CA ALA A 102 -1.18 8.87 -42.50
C ALA A 102 -0.30 10.06 -42.94
N HIS A 103 0.58 9.86 -43.94
CA HIS A 103 1.53 10.87 -44.47
C HIS A 103 0.89 12.10 -45.17
N GLY A 104 -0.38 12.41 -44.91
CA GLY A 104 -1.13 13.53 -45.52
C GLY A 104 -1.17 14.84 -44.72
N ALA A 105 -0.81 14.83 -43.43
CA ALA A 105 -0.95 16.03 -42.56
C ALA A 105 0.42 16.54 -42.04
N ARG A 106 1.43 16.62 -42.91
CA ARG A 106 2.69 17.31 -42.57
C ARG A 106 2.53 18.82 -42.75
N LYS A 107 2.11 19.51 -41.69
CA LYS A 107 2.50 20.91 -41.39
C LYS A 107 2.04 21.29 -39.97
N GLY A 108 3.02 21.51 -39.09
CA GLY A 108 2.80 22.12 -37.77
C GLY A 108 2.80 21.14 -36.61
N TRP A 109 3.97 20.59 -36.27
CA TRP A 109 4.24 20.25 -34.88
C TRP A 109 4.10 21.53 -34.06
N ARG A 110 2.93 21.75 -33.47
CA ARG A 110 2.83 22.60 -32.30
C ARG A 110 2.61 21.64 -31.15
N ALA A 111 3.61 21.53 -30.26
CA ALA A 111 3.29 21.12 -28.91
C ALA A 111 2.04 21.93 -28.52
N ALA A 112 0.99 21.25 -28.05
CA ALA A 112 -0.19 21.95 -27.53
C ALA A 112 0.30 23.13 -26.68
N ASP A 113 -0.32 24.31 -26.83
CA ASP A 113 0.11 25.60 -26.26
C ASP A 113 0.14 25.64 -24.72
N LEU A 114 0.17 24.49 -24.06
CA LEU A 114 0.40 24.33 -22.63
C LEU A 114 1.90 24.18 -22.43
N GLU A 115 2.51 25.22 -21.87
CA GLU A 115 3.89 25.17 -21.43
C GLU A 115 4.07 23.93 -20.51
N PRO A 116 5.04 23.04 -20.81
CA PRO A 116 5.24 21.80 -20.08
C PRO A 116 5.40 22.00 -18.57
N GLU A 117 5.90 23.16 -18.17
CA GLU A 117 6.06 23.56 -16.78
C GLU A 117 4.71 23.71 -16.07
N THR A 118 3.67 24.16 -16.78
CA THR A 118 2.31 24.31 -16.25
C THR A 118 1.61 22.96 -16.11
N LEU A 119 1.73 22.07 -17.10
CA LEU A 119 1.21 20.70 -17.01
C LEU A 119 1.97 19.87 -15.97
N ALA A 120 3.30 19.95 -15.93
CA ALA A 120 4.08 19.27 -14.91
C ALA A 120 3.76 19.81 -13.51
N ALA A 121 3.59 21.12 -13.34
CA ALA A 121 3.18 21.69 -12.04
C ALA A 121 1.76 21.29 -11.65
N SER A 122 0.82 21.22 -12.61
CA SER A 122 -0.55 20.74 -12.39
C SER A 122 -0.56 19.27 -12.00
N ALA A 123 0.00 18.39 -12.83
CA ALA A 123 0.10 16.96 -12.55
C ALA A 123 0.83 16.68 -11.23
N VAL A 124 1.94 17.36 -10.93
CA VAL A 124 2.63 17.25 -9.63
C VAL A 124 1.76 17.74 -8.48
N SER A 125 0.98 18.81 -8.66
CA SER A 125 0.01 19.27 -7.65
C SER A 125 -1.13 18.25 -7.45
N HIS A 126 -1.64 17.64 -8.52
CA HIS A 126 -2.68 16.61 -8.47
C HIS A 126 -2.16 15.32 -7.82
N LEU A 127 -0.93 14.91 -8.15
CA LEU A 127 -0.22 13.81 -7.51
C LEU A 127 -0.04 14.03 -6.02
N ARG A 128 0.48 15.20 -5.62
CA ARG A 128 0.65 15.55 -4.22
C ARG A 128 -0.69 15.53 -3.49
N ARG A 129 -1.72 16.14 -4.06
CA ARG A 129 -3.08 16.09 -3.50
C ARG A 129 -3.61 14.67 -3.38
N ALA A 130 -3.44 13.82 -4.39
CA ALA A 130 -3.87 12.42 -4.33
C ALA A 130 -3.08 11.62 -3.27
N GLN A 131 -1.77 11.86 -3.15
CA GLN A 131 -0.93 11.27 -2.11
C GLN A 131 -1.32 11.76 -0.71
N ASP A 132 -1.63 13.05 -0.56
CA ASP A 132 -2.07 13.66 0.69
C ASP A 132 -3.43 13.09 1.12
N VAL A 133 -4.37 12.92 0.18
CA VAL A 133 -5.67 12.29 0.42
C VAL A 133 -5.48 10.83 0.83
N ALA A 134 -4.71 10.04 0.07
CA ALA A 134 -4.45 8.63 0.41
C ALA A 134 -3.75 8.48 1.78
N LEU A 135 -2.81 9.38 2.10
CA LEU A 135 -2.16 9.41 3.41
C LEU A 135 -3.14 9.80 4.51
N ALA A 136 -4.02 10.78 4.27
CA ALA A 136 -5.05 11.19 5.22
C ALA A 136 -6.07 10.07 5.50
N GLU A 137 -6.54 9.39 4.47
CA GLU A 137 -7.41 8.21 4.58
C GLU A 137 -6.73 7.09 5.37
N THR A 138 -5.45 6.83 5.08
CA THR A 138 -4.68 5.83 5.83
C THR A 138 -4.54 6.24 7.30
N ARG A 139 -4.19 7.50 7.59
CA ARG A 139 -4.10 8.03 8.95
C ARG A 139 -5.43 7.86 9.68
N ALA A 140 -6.54 8.17 9.03
CA ALA A 140 -7.87 8.00 9.58
C ALA A 140 -8.18 6.53 9.88
N ARG A 141 -7.90 5.61 8.97
CA ARG A 141 -8.13 4.17 9.14
C ARG A 141 -7.27 3.58 10.26
N LEU A 142 -6.00 3.95 10.32
CA LEU A 142 -5.08 3.53 11.39
C LEU A 142 -5.55 4.04 12.76
N GLY A 143 -5.95 5.31 12.84
CA GLY A 143 -6.48 5.92 14.06
C GLY A 143 -7.80 5.28 14.50
N HIS A 144 -8.72 5.03 13.56
CA HIS A 144 -9.95 4.31 13.82
C HIS A 144 -9.68 2.91 14.38
N THR A 145 -8.77 2.15 13.74
CA THR A 145 -8.39 0.81 14.20
C THR A 145 -7.79 0.83 15.60
N LEU A 146 -6.99 1.85 15.94
CA LEU A 146 -6.47 2.01 17.29
C LEU A 146 -7.58 2.25 18.32
N GLY A 147 -8.61 3.03 17.95
CA GLY A 147 -9.83 3.20 18.73
C GLY A 147 -10.56 1.87 18.96
N VAL A 148 -10.68 1.05 17.92
CA VAL A 148 -11.27 -0.30 18.01
C VAL A 148 -10.42 -1.21 18.90
N LEU A 149 -9.09 -1.21 18.76
CA LEU A 149 -8.18 -1.98 19.62
C LEU A 149 -8.37 -1.59 21.09
N LYS A 150 -8.44 -0.29 21.39
CA LYS A 150 -8.68 0.24 22.74
C LYS A 150 -10.02 -0.23 23.30
N ALA A 151 -11.07 -0.27 22.48
CA ALA A 151 -12.38 -0.76 22.91
C ALA A 151 -12.41 -2.28 23.15
N ARG A 152 -11.55 -3.03 22.46
CA ARG A 152 -11.56 -4.50 22.44
C ARG A 152 -10.44 -5.15 23.25
N THR A 153 -9.55 -4.40 23.87
CA THR A 153 -8.41 -4.95 24.64
C THR A 153 -8.09 -4.09 25.86
N CYS A 154 -7.17 -4.54 26.72
CA CYS A 154 -6.71 -3.73 27.85
C CYS A 154 -5.65 -2.70 27.42
N ALA A 155 -5.42 -1.69 28.28
CA ALA A 155 -4.50 -0.60 28.01
C ALA A 155 -3.07 -1.06 27.72
N GLY A 156 -2.58 -2.09 28.39
CA GLY A 156 -1.26 -2.69 28.19
C GLY A 156 -1.06 -3.29 26.80
N VAL A 157 -2.10 -3.86 26.18
CA VAL A 157 -2.02 -4.29 24.77
C VAL A 157 -1.87 -3.08 23.85
N VAL A 158 -2.60 -2.00 24.11
CA VAL A 158 -2.49 -0.74 23.37
C VAL A 158 -1.09 -0.13 23.53
N LEU A 159 -0.55 -0.11 24.76
CA LEU A 159 0.80 0.41 25.04
C LEU A 159 1.89 -0.42 24.35
N LEU A 160 1.77 -1.74 24.36
CA LEU A 160 2.69 -2.63 23.65
C LEU A 160 2.62 -2.45 22.12
N TRP A 161 1.43 -2.18 21.59
CA TRP A 161 1.29 -1.81 20.19
C TRP A 161 1.97 -0.47 19.89
N LEU A 162 1.74 0.56 20.70
CA LEU A 162 2.35 1.89 20.55
C LEU A 162 3.89 1.83 20.61
N GLU A 163 4.42 1.00 21.51
CA GLU A 163 5.85 0.72 21.61
C GLU A 163 6.36 -0.01 20.35
N GLY A 164 5.68 -1.07 19.93
CA GLY A 164 6.10 -1.88 18.79
C GLY A 164 5.95 -1.21 17.43
N SER A 165 5.13 -0.17 17.34
CA SER A 165 4.82 0.56 16.12
C SER A 165 5.57 1.90 15.99
N GLN A 166 6.56 2.21 16.83
CA GLN A 166 7.25 3.52 16.82
C GLN A 166 7.67 3.98 15.41
N ARG A 167 8.35 3.12 14.63
CA ARG A 167 8.78 3.47 13.26
C ARG A 167 7.61 3.77 12.32
N LEU A 168 6.53 3.02 12.45
CA LEU A 168 5.30 3.27 11.70
C LEU A 168 4.68 4.60 12.11
N ARG A 169 4.63 4.89 13.41
CA ARG A 169 4.09 6.15 13.94
C ARG A 169 4.89 7.35 13.49
N ALA A 170 6.22 7.27 13.53
CA ALA A 170 7.10 8.30 13.02
C ALA A 170 6.87 8.54 11.52
N LYS A 171 6.72 7.48 10.73
CA LYS A 171 6.51 7.58 9.27
C LYS A 171 5.13 8.11 8.89
N VAL A 172 4.08 7.66 9.58
CA VAL A 172 2.70 7.92 9.16
C VAL A 172 2.10 9.10 9.90
N PHE A 173 2.44 9.34 11.16
CA PHE A 173 1.85 10.39 11.99
C PHE A 173 2.84 11.50 12.38
N ASP A 174 4.08 11.43 11.89
CA ASP A 174 5.17 12.32 12.32
C ASP A 174 5.37 12.29 13.85
N TRP A 175 5.04 11.15 14.47
CA TRP A 175 5.07 10.94 15.91
C TRP A 175 6.15 9.93 16.30
N ASP A 176 7.33 10.42 16.68
CA ASP A 176 8.51 9.60 17.03
C ASP A 176 8.75 9.48 18.54
N GLU A 177 7.91 10.07 19.40
CA GLU A 177 8.15 9.93 20.83
C GLU A 177 8.08 8.46 21.27
N PRO A 178 9.10 8.01 22.04
CA PRO A 178 9.12 6.66 22.57
C PRO A 178 8.00 6.51 23.60
N VAL A 179 7.35 5.35 23.59
CA VAL A 179 6.32 5.00 24.57
C VAL A 179 6.93 4.05 25.58
N GLU A 180 6.99 4.50 26.83
CA GLU A 180 7.47 3.68 27.93
C GLU A 180 6.39 2.70 28.38
N VAL A 181 6.65 1.41 28.19
CA VAL A 181 5.84 0.34 28.76
C VAL A 181 6.48 -0.06 30.08
N ARG A 182 5.65 -0.18 31.13
CA ARG A 182 6.07 -0.60 32.47
C ARG A 182 6.95 -1.86 32.38
N ASP A 183 8.11 -1.80 33.00
CA ASP A 183 9.01 -2.94 33.10
C ASP A 183 8.63 -3.75 34.33
N ASP A 184 7.93 -4.86 34.11
CA ASP A 184 7.55 -5.80 35.18
C ASP A 184 8.70 -6.77 35.54
N GLY A 185 9.95 -6.48 35.14
CA GLY A 185 11.10 -7.36 35.32
C GLY A 185 11.17 -8.50 34.30
N ASP A 186 10.48 -8.33 33.16
CA ASP A 186 10.37 -9.35 32.13
C ASP A 186 11.64 -9.47 31.28
N SER A 187 11.94 -10.71 30.85
CA SER A 187 13.01 -10.91 29.88
C SER A 187 12.72 -10.15 28.57
N LYS A 188 13.78 -9.69 27.88
CA LYS A 188 13.68 -9.07 26.55
C LYS A 188 12.86 -9.92 25.56
N LYS A 189 13.00 -11.25 25.64
CA LYS A 189 12.23 -12.20 24.82
C LYS A 189 10.74 -12.16 25.12
N THR A 190 10.37 -12.14 26.41
CA THR A 190 8.97 -12.07 26.84
C THR A 190 8.31 -10.77 26.38
N ARG A 191 9.00 -9.63 26.53
CA ARG A 191 8.52 -8.33 26.05
C ARG A 191 8.32 -8.31 24.53
N SER A 192 9.29 -8.86 23.79
CA SER A 192 9.19 -9.00 22.33
C SER A 192 7.96 -9.83 21.93
N PHE A 193 7.70 -10.96 22.58
CA PHE A 193 6.51 -11.77 22.29
C PHE A 193 5.21 -11.02 22.56
N ARG A 194 5.11 -10.30 23.69
CA ARG A 194 3.90 -9.52 23.99
C ARG A 194 3.65 -8.39 22.99
N ARG A 195 4.73 -7.76 22.52
CA ARG A 195 4.68 -6.77 21.46
C ARG A 195 4.16 -7.36 20.15
N HIS A 196 4.67 -8.52 19.73
CA HIS A 196 4.21 -9.20 18.52
C HIS A 196 2.75 -9.67 18.63
N ASP A 197 2.30 -10.11 19.80
CA ASP A 197 0.87 -10.40 20.05
C ASP A 197 0.02 -9.14 19.90
N ALA A 198 0.44 -7.99 20.46
CA ALA A 198 -0.28 -6.73 20.30
C ALA A 198 -0.34 -6.24 18.84
N LEU A 199 0.78 -6.34 18.11
CA LEU A 199 0.84 -6.03 16.67
C LEU A 199 -0.10 -6.92 15.87
N PHE A 200 -0.11 -8.23 16.14
CA PHE A 200 -1.01 -9.18 15.48
C PHE A 200 -2.48 -8.86 15.74
N ARG A 201 -2.87 -8.58 17.01
CA ARG A 201 -4.26 -8.23 17.34
C ARG A 201 -4.71 -6.97 16.60
N TYR A 202 -3.88 -5.92 16.60
CA TYR A 202 -4.18 -4.70 15.83
C TYR A 202 -4.35 -5.02 14.35
N LEU A 203 -3.46 -5.84 13.79
CA LEU A 203 -3.48 -6.19 12.39
C LEU A 203 -4.79 -6.90 12.00
N CYS A 204 -5.24 -7.87 12.79
CA CYS A 204 -6.50 -8.57 12.55
C CYS A 204 -7.70 -7.60 12.51
N LEU A 205 -7.69 -6.57 13.36
CA LEU A 205 -8.71 -5.52 13.36
C LEU A 205 -8.57 -4.61 12.13
N PHE A 206 -7.35 -4.23 11.77
CA PHE A 206 -7.06 -3.35 10.63
C PHE A 206 -7.56 -3.94 9.30
N ILE A 207 -7.36 -5.24 9.09
CA ILE A 207 -7.82 -5.96 7.90
C ILE A 207 -9.25 -6.49 8.02
N GLY A 208 -9.94 -6.21 9.14
CA GLY A 208 -11.37 -6.54 9.31
C GLY A 208 -11.69 -8.03 9.42
N ILE A 209 -10.74 -8.88 9.83
CA ILE A 209 -10.97 -10.34 9.90
C ILE A 209 -11.58 -10.81 11.23
N VAL A 210 -11.70 -9.92 12.21
CA VAL A 210 -12.30 -10.22 13.53
C VAL A 210 -13.79 -9.89 13.55
N ASP A 211 -14.62 -10.89 13.29
CA ASP A 211 -16.09 -10.80 13.29
C ASP A 211 -16.73 -11.27 14.61
N ASP A 212 -17.56 -10.43 15.24
CA ASP A 212 -18.28 -10.77 16.47
C ASP A 212 -19.49 -11.68 16.23
N ALA A 213 -20.00 -11.73 14.99
CA ALA A 213 -21.16 -12.51 14.60
C ALA A 213 -20.82 -13.94 14.13
N SER A 214 -19.53 -14.33 14.14
CA SER A 214 -19.11 -15.62 13.61
C SER A 214 -19.78 -16.81 14.29
N ALA A 215 -20.33 -17.71 13.48
CA ALA A 215 -20.91 -18.98 13.91
C ALA A 215 -19.84 -20.03 14.29
N GLU A 216 -18.55 -19.76 14.05
CA GLU A 216 -17.47 -20.71 14.35
C GLU A 216 -17.00 -20.63 15.80
N ASP A 217 -17.04 -21.76 16.51
CA ASP A 217 -16.64 -21.87 17.92
C ASP A 217 -15.20 -21.39 18.17
N ALA A 218 -14.28 -21.68 17.23
CA ALA A 218 -12.87 -21.32 17.33
C ALA A 218 -12.67 -19.80 17.26
N HIS A 219 -13.40 -19.15 16.34
CA HIS A 219 -13.40 -17.70 16.18
C HIS A 219 -14.00 -17.00 17.40
N ARG A 220 -15.17 -17.44 17.88
CA ARG A 220 -15.77 -16.88 19.12
C ARG A 220 -14.86 -17.03 20.32
N ALA A 221 -14.16 -18.15 20.44
CA ALA A 221 -13.19 -18.36 21.53
C ALA A 221 -12.03 -17.36 21.47
N VAL A 222 -11.45 -17.07 20.30
CA VAL A 222 -10.38 -16.08 20.20
C VAL A 222 -10.90 -14.65 20.40
N VAL A 223 -12.08 -14.30 19.90
CA VAL A 223 -12.71 -12.99 20.16
C VAL A 223 -12.88 -12.77 21.66
N ARG A 224 -13.50 -13.73 22.36
CA ARG A 224 -13.77 -13.62 23.79
C ARG A 224 -12.51 -13.58 24.66
N THR A 225 -11.44 -14.26 24.24
CA THR A 225 -10.23 -14.42 25.09
C THR A 225 -9.11 -13.45 24.74
N SER A 226 -8.99 -13.03 23.47
CA SER A 226 -7.90 -12.18 22.97
C SER A 226 -8.38 -10.79 22.53
N PHE A 227 -9.66 -10.61 22.21
CA PHE A 227 -10.28 -9.35 21.80
C PHE A 227 -11.39 -8.92 22.77
N SER A 228 -11.10 -9.08 24.06
CA SER A 228 -11.89 -8.51 25.14
C SER A 228 -10.98 -7.84 26.18
N PRO A 229 -11.44 -6.76 26.85
CA PRO A 229 -10.69 -6.15 27.95
C PRO A 229 -10.37 -7.16 29.06
N CYS A 230 -9.20 -7.01 29.68
CA CYS A 230 -8.76 -7.83 30.82
C CYS A 230 -8.16 -6.92 31.91
N GLU A 231 -7.71 -7.50 33.04
CA GLU A 231 -7.16 -6.79 34.21
C GLU A 231 -5.82 -6.07 33.98
N ASP A 232 -5.44 -5.88 32.72
CA ASP A 232 -4.18 -5.27 32.32
C ASP A 232 -2.94 -5.97 32.87
N ARG A 233 -3.01 -7.30 32.96
CA ARG A 233 -1.92 -8.15 33.43
C ARG A 233 -1.59 -9.21 32.40
N PRO A 234 -0.29 -9.43 32.09
CA PRO A 234 0.14 -10.55 31.28
C PRO A 234 -0.44 -11.85 31.83
N PRO A 235 -0.95 -12.75 30.98
CA PRO A 235 -0.81 -12.81 29.53
C PRO A 235 -1.88 -12.06 28.69
N TYR A 236 -2.40 -10.93 29.19
CA TYR A 236 -3.31 -10.00 28.49
C TYR A 236 -4.46 -10.69 27.77
N ARG A 237 -5.15 -11.55 28.52
CA ARG A 237 -6.27 -12.37 28.04
C ARG A 237 -7.25 -12.63 29.18
N VAL A 238 -8.51 -12.78 28.84
CA VAL A 238 -9.54 -13.17 29.81
C VAL A 238 -9.34 -14.65 30.17
N LEU A 239 -9.25 -14.96 31.46
CA LEU A 239 -9.24 -16.32 31.99
C LEU A 239 -10.66 -16.72 32.36
N GLU A 240 -11.13 -17.89 31.93
CA GLU A 240 -12.39 -18.45 32.41
C GLU A 240 -12.16 -19.36 33.63
N ALA A 241 -13.00 -19.20 34.65
CA ALA A 241 -12.77 -19.66 36.01
C ALA A 241 -13.17 -21.12 36.32
N THR A 242 -13.68 -21.90 35.35
CA THR A 242 -14.12 -23.29 35.62
C THR A 242 -13.12 -24.35 35.14
N PRO A 243 -12.61 -25.22 36.02
CA PRO A 243 -11.81 -26.39 35.65
C PRO A 243 -12.59 -27.31 34.68
N GLY A 244 -11.97 -27.71 33.56
CA GLY A 244 -12.57 -28.56 32.53
C GLY A 244 -12.90 -27.85 31.22
N THR A 245 -13.52 -26.66 31.28
CA THR A 245 -13.77 -25.84 30.08
C THR A 245 -12.49 -25.17 29.56
N ALA A 246 -11.52 -24.92 30.45
CA ALA A 246 -10.26 -24.25 30.12
C ALA A 246 -9.45 -24.95 29.02
N ARG A 247 -9.36 -26.30 29.03
CA ARG A 247 -8.58 -27.05 28.02
C ARG A 247 -9.25 -27.00 26.65
N LYS A 248 -10.58 -27.21 26.60
CA LYS A 248 -11.37 -27.11 25.36
C LYS A 248 -11.30 -25.70 24.78
N LEU A 249 -11.47 -24.67 25.63
CA LEU A 249 -11.39 -23.27 25.24
C LEU A 249 -9.98 -22.91 24.73
N GLN A 250 -8.92 -23.39 25.38
CA GLN A 250 -7.55 -23.18 24.91
C GLN A 250 -7.31 -23.82 23.53
N GLY A 251 -7.85 -25.02 23.30
CA GLY A 251 -7.81 -25.68 21.98
C GLY A 251 -8.53 -24.88 20.91
N LEU A 252 -9.76 -24.41 21.21
CA LEU A 252 -10.55 -23.55 20.31
C LEU A 252 -9.83 -22.23 20.02
N ARG A 253 -9.29 -21.57 21.03
CA ARG A 253 -8.53 -20.34 20.88
C ARG A 253 -7.31 -20.54 19.99
N LYS A 254 -6.53 -21.62 20.19
CA LYS A 254 -5.36 -21.90 19.34
C LYS A 254 -5.74 -22.08 17.88
N ARG A 255 -6.86 -22.77 17.60
CA ARG A 255 -7.40 -22.90 16.25
C ARG A 255 -7.80 -21.54 15.68
N GLY A 256 -8.63 -20.77 16.40
CA GLY A 256 -9.04 -19.44 15.92
C GLY A 256 -7.87 -18.49 15.71
N ILE A 257 -6.83 -18.53 16.54
CA ILE A 257 -5.60 -17.74 16.32
C ILE A 257 -4.86 -18.21 15.06
N ARG A 258 -4.76 -19.51 14.80
CA ARG A 258 -4.19 -20.05 13.56
C ARG A 258 -5.00 -19.55 12.36
N ASP A 259 -6.31 -19.68 12.39
CA ASP A 259 -7.20 -19.31 11.28
C ASP A 259 -7.09 -17.79 10.99
N LEU A 260 -7.03 -16.95 12.02
CA LEU A 260 -6.78 -15.52 11.87
C LEU A 260 -5.39 -15.22 11.28
N LEU A 261 -4.36 -15.99 11.67
CA LEU A 261 -3.01 -15.82 11.13
C LEU A 261 -2.93 -16.23 9.66
N GLU A 262 -3.60 -17.30 9.26
CA GLU A 262 -3.70 -17.74 7.87
C GLU A 262 -4.38 -16.66 7.03
N ARG A 263 -5.53 -16.14 7.46
CA ARG A 263 -6.23 -15.04 6.76
C ARG A 263 -5.38 -13.77 6.66
N ALA A 264 -4.59 -13.47 7.69
CA ALA A 264 -3.65 -12.34 7.66
C ALA A 264 -2.49 -12.57 6.69
N LEU A 265 -1.99 -13.81 6.57
CA LEU A 265 -0.98 -14.18 5.58
C LEU A 265 -1.53 -14.10 4.16
N ASP A 266 -2.75 -14.60 3.92
CA ASP A 266 -3.41 -14.52 2.62
C ASP A 266 -3.58 -13.05 2.18
N ALA A 267 -3.97 -12.17 3.12
CA ALA A 267 -4.04 -10.74 2.86
C ALA A 267 -2.67 -10.09 2.58
N ALA A 268 -1.58 -10.62 3.17
CA ALA A 268 -0.22 -10.13 2.95
C ALA A 268 0.38 -10.58 1.61
N GLU A 269 -0.01 -11.77 1.15
CA GLU A 269 0.41 -12.39 -0.10
C GLU A 269 -0.40 -11.89 -1.31
N ALA A 270 -1.62 -11.39 -1.11
CA ALA A 270 -2.45 -10.79 -2.16
C ALA A 270 -1.74 -9.64 -2.89
N ASP A 271 -1.94 -9.54 -4.20
CA ASP A 271 -1.37 -8.48 -5.04
C ASP A 271 -1.92 -7.10 -4.64
N ALA A 272 -1.01 -6.14 -4.43
CA ALA A 272 -1.37 -4.75 -4.15
C ALA A 272 -1.45 -4.01 -5.49
N VAL A 273 -2.65 -3.61 -5.83
CA VAL A 273 -3.04 -2.87 -7.02
C VAL A 273 -3.12 -1.37 -6.73
N THR A 274 -3.35 -0.99 -5.47
CA THR A 274 -3.48 0.41 -5.03
C THR A 274 -2.39 0.85 -4.04
N PRO A 275 -2.11 2.17 -3.92
CA PRO A 275 -1.24 2.71 -2.89
C PRO A 275 -1.67 2.37 -1.45
N GLU A 276 -2.98 2.32 -1.19
CA GLU A 276 -3.52 1.92 0.11
C GLU A 276 -3.21 0.45 0.43
N GLU A 277 -3.34 -0.44 -0.56
CA GLU A 277 -2.98 -1.86 -0.44
C GLU A 277 -1.49 -2.03 -0.22
N HIS A 278 -0.64 -1.20 -0.83
CA HIS A 278 0.80 -1.22 -0.59
C HIS A 278 1.14 -0.88 0.88
N LEU A 279 0.48 0.12 1.46
CA LEU A 279 0.69 0.49 2.86
C LEU A 279 0.10 -0.54 3.82
N THR A 280 -1.07 -1.09 3.50
CA THR A 280 -1.65 -2.26 4.20
C THR A 280 -0.66 -3.42 4.22
N ARG A 281 -0.01 -3.69 3.09
CA ARG A 281 1.02 -4.72 2.98
C ARG A 281 2.26 -4.40 3.81
N LEU A 282 2.69 -3.15 3.88
CA LEU A 282 3.79 -2.74 4.78
C LEU A 282 3.43 -3.00 6.25
N LEU A 283 2.20 -2.68 6.67
CA LEU A 283 1.71 -2.97 8.01
C LEU A 283 1.71 -4.48 8.30
N LEU A 284 1.21 -5.27 7.35
CA LEU A 284 1.18 -6.73 7.42
C LEU A 284 2.59 -7.30 7.58
N ARG A 285 3.57 -6.83 6.78
CA ARG A 285 4.98 -7.27 6.85
C ARG A 285 5.67 -6.87 8.15
N HIS A 286 5.31 -5.71 8.72
CA HIS A 286 5.83 -5.31 10.04
C HIS A 286 5.23 -6.13 11.18
N GLY A 287 3.95 -6.50 11.07
CA GLY A 287 3.21 -7.25 12.09
C GLY A 287 3.39 -8.77 12.03
N LEU A 288 3.71 -9.33 10.86
CA LEU A 288 3.80 -10.78 10.61
C LEU A 288 5.24 -11.22 10.38
N ASN A 289 5.76 -12.05 11.28
CA ASN A 289 7.06 -12.71 11.15
C ASN A 289 7.09 -13.97 12.05
N PRO A 290 8.15 -14.79 12.01
CA PRO A 290 8.24 -16.00 12.85
C PRO A 290 8.08 -15.75 14.35
N THR A 291 8.54 -14.60 14.85
CA THR A 291 8.34 -14.19 16.26
C THR A 291 6.86 -14.09 16.63
N THR A 292 6.00 -13.76 15.67
CA THR A 292 4.54 -13.67 15.85
C THR A 292 3.94 -15.05 16.13
N ALA A 293 4.29 -16.07 15.35
CA ALA A 293 3.85 -17.45 15.62
C ALA A 293 4.34 -17.95 16.99
N HIS A 294 5.58 -17.63 17.36
CA HIS A 294 6.12 -17.96 18.69
C HIS A 294 5.40 -17.24 19.82
N ALA A 295 5.09 -15.95 19.66
CA ALA A 295 4.31 -15.16 20.60
C ALA A 295 2.92 -15.76 20.85
N LEU A 296 2.29 -16.23 19.78
CA LEU A 296 0.97 -16.87 19.77
C LEU A 296 1.02 -18.34 20.24
N LYS A 297 2.21 -18.87 20.52
CA LYS A 297 2.47 -20.27 20.93
C LYS A 297 1.94 -21.28 19.90
N LEU A 298 2.10 -20.94 18.62
CA LEU A 298 1.87 -21.83 17.49
C LEU A 298 3.19 -22.54 17.14
N GLN A 299 3.12 -23.86 16.94
CA GLN A 299 4.23 -24.71 16.52
C GLN A 299 3.79 -25.40 15.23
N ASP A 300 3.74 -24.62 14.16
CA ASP A 300 3.15 -25.02 12.88
C ASP A 300 4.16 -24.69 11.78
N GLU A 301 4.87 -25.72 11.31
CA GLU A 301 5.96 -25.58 10.35
C GLU A 301 5.49 -24.95 9.02
N PRO A 302 4.33 -25.34 8.43
CA PRO A 302 3.75 -24.62 7.30
C PRO A 302 3.60 -23.11 7.52
N LEU A 303 3.05 -22.67 8.67
CA LEU A 303 2.89 -21.25 8.96
C LEU A 303 4.23 -20.53 9.14
N LEU A 304 5.18 -21.16 9.84
CA LEU A 304 6.53 -20.62 10.03
C LEU A 304 7.25 -20.46 8.70
N THR A 305 7.06 -21.42 7.78
CA THR A 305 7.59 -21.36 6.41
C THR A 305 7.02 -20.16 5.66
N ARG A 306 5.69 -19.98 5.66
CA ARG A 306 5.03 -18.81 5.02
C ARG A 306 5.49 -17.49 5.63
N LEU A 307 5.54 -17.39 6.95
CA LEU A 307 6.01 -16.19 7.66
C LEU A 307 7.46 -15.85 7.33
N SER A 308 8.31 -16.85 7.11
CA SER A 308 9.71 -16.65 6.72
C SER A 308 9.89 -16.28 5.24
N ALA A 309 8.91 -16.63 4.40
CA ALA A 309 8.89 -16.28 2.98
C ALA A 309 8.39 -14.83 2.74
N LEU A 310 7.76 -14.19 3.73
CA LEU A 310 7.41 -12.78 3.64
C LEU A 310 8.69 -11.94 3.48
N PRO A 311 8.74 -11.03 2.49
CA PRO A 311 9.91 -10.18 2.30
C PRO A 311 10.11 -9.28 3.52
N PRO A 312 11.36 -9.01 3.90
CA PRO A 312 11.65 -8.18 5.06
C PRO A 312 11.03 -6.79 4.90
N PRO A 313 10.61 -6.13 6.00
CA PRO A 313 10.11 -4.76 5.93
C PRO A 313 11.17 -3.87 5.28
N GLU A 314 10.78 -3.07 4.27
CA GLU A 314 11.70 -2.20 3.53
C GLU A 314 12.48 -1.32 4.49
N VAL A 315 13.79 -1.56 4.60
CA VAL A 315 14.71 -0.66 5.31
C VAL A 315 15.09 0.43 4.31
N ARG A 316 14.21 1.42 4.11
CA ARG A 316 14.63 2.66 3.44
C ARG A 316 15.52 3.43 4.42
N ARG A 317 16.81 3.48 4.09
CA ARG A 317 17.78 4.40 4.70
C ARG A 317 17.57 5.81 4.17
#